data_AF-A0AAV0DG44-F1
#
_entry.id   AF-A0AAV0DG44-F1
#
_cell.length_a   1.000
_cell.length_b   1.000
_cell.length_c   1.000
_cell.angle_alpha   90.00
_cell.angle_beta   90.00
_cell.angle_gamma   90.00
#
_symmetry.space_group_name_H-M   'P 1'
#
loop_
_entity.id
_entity.type
_entity.pdbx_description
1 polymer ?
#
loop_
_entity_poly.entity_id
_entity_poly.type
_entity_poly.pdbx_seq_one_letter_code
_entity_poly.pdbx_strand_id
1 'polypeptide(L)'
;MMCGGDGTADIIGRRFGSAKFPYNQQKSWAGSIAMFVFGFLISMGMLGYFSALGYFDLDWMPTMERVALVSLVATVVESIPTNGMVDDNISVPLASMLIASLCFGFY
;
A
#
# COMPACT_ATOMS: atom_id res chain seq x y z
N MET A 1 -4.96 -0.25 -1.59
CA MET A 1 -3.51 -0.47 -1.79
C MET A 1 -3.12 -0.71 -3.23
N MET A 2 -3.53 -1.82 -3.86
CA MET A 2 -3.00 -2.22 -5.16
C MET A 2 -3.43 -1.26 -6.30
N CYS A 3 -4.73 -1.15 -6.62
CA CYS A 3 -5.18 -0.28 -7.72
C CYS A 3 -4.77 1.21 -7.60
N GLY A 4 -4.72 1.73 -6.37
CA GLY A 4 -4.42 3.15 -6.11
C GLY A 4 -2.93 3.44 -5.89
N GLY A 5 -2.27 2.63 -5.07
CA GLY A 5 -0.88 2.80 -4.69
C GLY A 5 0.07 2.32 -5.78
N ASP A 6 -0.09 1.09 -6.29
CA ASP A 6 0.81 0.54 -7.31
C ASP A 6 0.73 1.35 -8.61
N GLY A 7 -0.49 1.60 -9.12
CA GLY A 7 -0.67 2.41 -10.33
C GLY A 7 -0.05 3.82 -10.24
N THR A 8 -0.13 4.48 -9.07
CA THR A 8 0.51 5.80 -8.87
C THR A 8 2.02 5.70 -8.68
N ALA A 9 2.50 4.66 -8.01
CA ALA A 9 3.93 4.35 -7.88
C ALA A 9 4.58 4.16 -9.24
N ASP A 10 3.88 3.52 -10.17
CA ASP A 10 4.39 3.25 -11.50
C ASP A 10 4.47 4.53 -12.35
N ILE A 11 3.43 5.38 -12.31
CA ILE A 11 3.43 6.68 -13.00
C ILE A 11 4.52 7.60 -12.44
N ILE A 12 4.57 7.76 -11.11
CA ILE A 12 5.51 8.68 -10.46
C ILE A 12 6.94 8.12 -10.54
N GLY A 13 7.12 6.82 -10.33
CA GLY A 13 8.41 6.15 -10.37
C GLY A 13 9.04 6.16 -11.76
N ARG A 14 8.25 6.05 -12.84
CA ARG A 14 8.77 6.18 -14.21
C ARG A 14 9.09 7.63 -14.58
N ARG A 15 8.31 8.60 -14.09
CA ARG A 15 8.49 10.01 -14.45
C ARG A 15 9.53 10.75 -13.62
N PHE A 16 9.63 10.44 -12.33
CA PHE A 16 10.45 11.16 -11.35
C PHE A 16 11.41 10.27 -10.56
N GLY A 17 11.37 8.94 -10.74
CA GLY A 17 12.17 7.97 -9.99
C GLY A 17 13.60 7.82 -10.49
N SER A 18 14.39 8.90 -10.44
CA SER A 18 15.83 8.88 -10.75
C SER A 18 16.64 8.13 -9.70
N ALA A 19 16.27 8.26 -8.41
CA ALA A 19 16.86 7.50 -7.31
C ALA A 19 16.22 6.10 -7.20
N LYS A 20 16.93 5.08 -7.70
CA LYS A 20 16.53 3.67 -7.63
C LYS A 20 17.02 3.01 -6.34
N PHE A 21 16.39 1.89 -5.96
CA PHE A 21 16.89 1.10 -4.83
C PHE A 21 18.16 0.34 -5.23
N PRO A 22 19.17 0.22 -4.36
CA PRO A 22 20.39 -0.52 -4.66
C PRO A 22 20.12 -2.01 -4.90
N TYR A 23 19.09 -2.56 -4.27
CA TYR A 23 18.67 -3.97 -4.36
C TYR A 23 17.58 -4.23 -5.42
N ASN A 24 16.95 -3.18 -5.96
CA ASN A 24 15.91 -3.31 -7.00
C ASN A 24 15.93 -2.09 -7.92
N GLN A 25 16.58 -2.24 -9.08
CA GLN A 25 16.74 -1.16 -10.06
C GLN A 25 15.43 -0.82 -10.81
N GLN A 26 14.42 -1.68 -10.74
CA GLN A 26 13.12 -1.42 -11.36
C GLN A 26 12.30 -0.42 -10.54
N LYS A 27 12.34 -0.56 -9.20
CA LYS A 27 11.61 0.31 -8.26
C LYS A 27 12.45 1.53 -7.84
N SER A 28 11.78 2.59 -7.42
CA SER A 28 12.41 3.87 -7.08
C SER A 28 11.89 4.43 -5.77
N TRP A 29 12.69 5.26 -5.09
CA TRP A 29 12.25 5.95 -3.88
C TRP A 29 11.00 6.80 -4.12
N ALA A 30 10.95 7.54 -5.25
CA ALA A 30 9.80 8.34 -5.62
C ALA A 30 8.53 7.49 -5.81
N GLY A 31 8.67 6.33 -6.47
CA GLY A 31 7.58 5.37 -6.65
C GLY A 31 7.09 4.80 -5.33
N SER A 32 7.98 4.40 -4.43
CA SER A 32 7.58 3.87 -3.11
C SER A 32 6.92 4.92 -2.22
N ILE A 33 7.40 6.17 -2.23
CA ILE A 33 6.74 7.27 -1.51
C ILE A 33 5.33 7.49 -2.07
N ALA A 34 5.19 7.49 -3.40
CA ALA A 34 3.88 7.59 -4.05
C ALA A 34 2.96 6.42 -3.65
N MET A 35 3.46 5.18 -3.70
CA MET A 35 2.70 3.99 -3.31
C MET A 35 2.15 4.11 -1.89
N PHE A 36 3.00 4.51 -0.94
CA PHE A 36 2.63 4.68 0.45
C PHE A 36 1.57 5.76 0.61
N VAL A 37 1.80 6.95 0.08
CA VAL A 37 0.91 8.12 0.25
C VAL A 37 -0.44 7.89 -0.44
N PHE A 38 -0.44 7.57 -1.73
CA PHE A 38 -1.71 7.37 -2.47
C PHE A 38 -2.41 6.09 -2.04
N GLY A 39 -1.66 5.03 -1.74
CA GLY A 39 -2.21 3.79 -1.19
C GLY A 39 -2.92 4.04 0.13
N PHE A 40 -2.30 4.78 1.06
CA PHE A 40 -2.88 5.18 2.33
C PHE A 40 -4.14 6.05 2.14
N LEU A 41 -4.03 7.13 1.38
CA LEU A 41 -5.13 8.07 1.16
C LEU A 41 -6.34 7.42 0.50
N ILE A 42 -6.13 6.59 -0.52
CA ILE A 42 -7.23 5.88 -1.19
C ILE A 42 -7.85 4.84 -0.25
N SER A 43 -7.05 4.13 0.55
CA SER A 43 -7.57 3.15 1.51
C SER A 43 -8.40 3.85 2.61
N MET A 44 -7.92 4.96 3.15
CA MET A 44 -8.68 5.79 4.09
C MET A 44 -9.95 6.37 3.47
N GLY A 45 -9.88 6.87 2.24
CA GLY A 45 -11.04 7.39 1.51
C GLY A 45 -12.11 6.32 1.28
N MET A 46 -11.71 5.09 0.94
CA MET A 46 -12.63 3.96 0.78
C MET A 46 -13.27 3.54 2.11
N LEU A 47 -12.51 3.45 3.19
CA LEU A 47 -13.05 3.17 4.53
C LEU A 47 -14.01 4.28 4.98
N GLY A 48 -13.64 5.54 4.73
CA GLY A 48 -14.48 6.73 4.92
C GLY A 48 -15.80 6.64 4.18
N TYR A 49 -15.74 6.29 2.89
CA TYR A 49 -16.91 6.11 2.04
C TYR A 49 -17.87 5.03 2.58
N PHE A 50 -17.36 3.86 2.93
CA PHE A 50 -18.19 2.77 3.48
C PHE A 50 -18.72 3.07 4.90
N SER A 51 -17.94 3.76 5.73
CA SER A 51 -18.41 4.22 7.04
C SER A 51 -19.52 5.26 6.92
N ALA A 52 -19.40 6.21 5.98
CA ALA A 52 -20.45 7.21 5.71
C ALA A 52 -21.76 6.59 5.21
N LEU A 53 -21.69 5.43 4.54
CA LEU A 53 -22.87 4.64 4.14
C LEU A 53 -23.44 3.77 5.29
N GLY A 54 -22.81 3.78 6.46
CA GLY A 54 -23.24 3.03 7.64
C GLY A 54 -22.80 1.56 7.67
N TYR A 55 -21.89 1.14 6.79
CA TYR A 55 -21.41 -0.25 6.78
C TYR A 55 -20.36 -0.54 7.86
N PHE A 56 -19.59 0.47 8.26
CA PHE A 56 -18.53 0.33 9.25
C PHE A 56 -18.62 1.42 10.32
N ASP A 57 -18.56 1.01 11.58
CA ASP A 57 -18.32 1.90 12.72
C ASP A 57 -16.82 1.80 13.08
N LEU A 58 -16.08 2.87 12.79
CA LEU A 58 -14.61 2.87 12.86
C LEU A 58 -14.15 3.91 13.87
N ASP A 59 -13.30 3.49 14.82
CA ASP A 59 -12.49 4.43 15.58
C ASP A 59 -11.38 4.96 14.66
N TRP A 60 -11.47 6.24 14.32
CA TRP A 60 -10.66 6.84 13.26
C TRP A 60 -9.17 6.88 13.57
N MET A 61 -8.78 7.14 14.82
CA MET A 61 -7.36 7.25 15.17
C MET A 61 -6.63 5.89 15.06
N PRO A 62 -7.11 4.81 15.72
CA PRO A 62 -6.52 3.48 15.54
C PRO A 62 -6.64 2.99 14.10
N THR A 63 -7.73 3.31 13.40
CA THR A 63 -7.89 2.92 11.98
C THR A 63 -6.82 3.56 11.12
N MET A 64 -6.54 4.86 11.29
CA MET A 64 -5.48 5.55 10.56
C MET A 64 -4.11 4.92 10.80
N GLU A 65 -3.78 4.61 12.06
CA GLU A 65 -2.49 3.97 12.41
C GLU A 65 -2.36 2.58 11.77
N ARG A 66 -3.42 1.77 11.83
CA ARG A 66 -3.46 0.42 11.23
C ARG A 66 -3.34 0.48 9.72
N VAL A 67 -4.07 1.38 9.05
CA VAL A 67 -4.00 1.55 7.60
C VAL A 67 -2.62 2.05 7.18
N ALA A 68 -2.02 2.99 7.93
CA ALA A 68 -0.65 3.43 7.67
C ALA A 68 0.34 2.27 7.76
N LEU A 69 0.21 1.39 8.76
CA LEU A 69 1.06 0.20 8.89
C LEU A 69 0.86 -0.79 7.73
N VAL A 70 -0.40 -1.07 7.34
CA VAL A 70 -0.71 -1.90 6.16
C VAL A 70 -0.09 -1.30 4.90
N SER A 71 -0.23 0.01 4.70
CA SER A 71 0.33 0.72 3.54
C SER A 71 1.85 0.67 3.52
N LEU A 72 2.49 0.79 4.68
CA LEU A 72 3.95 0.71 4.81
C LEU A 72 4.45 -0.69 4.45
N VAL A 73 3.84 -1.75 4.99
CA VAL A 73 4.25 -3.13 4.70
C VAL A 73 4.06 -3.46 3.22
N ALA A 74 2.91 -3.08 2.64
CA ALA A 74 2.67 -3.22 1.22
C ALA A 74 3.74 -2.52 0.36
N THR A 75 4.15 -1.31 0.75
CA THR A 75 5.20 -0.54 0.06
C THR A 75 6.57 -1.19 0.17
N VAL A 76 6.87 -1.80 1.33
CA VAL A 76 8.12 -2.56 1.50
C VAL A 76 8.10 -3.80 0.61
N VAL A 77 7.02 -4.57 0.63
CA VAL A 77 6.85 -5.78 -0.19
C VAL A 77 6.99 -5.46 -1.68
N GLU A 78 6.37 -4.37 -2.13
CA GLU A 78 6.49 -3.85 -3.49
C GLU A 78 7.93 -3.52 -3.90
N SER A 79 8.74 -3.01 -2.97
CA SER A 79 10.12 -2.63 -3.27
C SER A 79 11.04 -3.85 -3.48
N ILE A 80 10.66 -5.03 -2.97
CA ILE A 80 11.48 -6.24 -3.02
C ILE A 80 11.57 -6.74 -4.47
N PRO A 81 12.76 -7.14 -4.96
CA PRO A 81 12.90 -7.69 -6.30
C PRO A 81 12.14 -9.01 -6.40
N THR A 82 11.21 -9.08 -7.34
CA THR A 82 10.49 -10.29 -7.69
C THR A 82 11.32 -11.04 -8.73
N ASN A 83 11.85 -12.22 -8.39
CA ASN A 83 12.65 -13.04 -9.32
C ASN A 83 11.80 -13.71 -10.43
N GLY A 84 10.63 -13.14 -10.78
CA GLY A 84 9.65 -13.71 -11.70
C GLY A 84 8.81 -14.86 -11.12
N MET A 85 9.10 -15.33 -9.90
CA MET A 85 8.35 -16.41 -9.24
C MET A 85 7.06 -15.92 -8.56
N VAL A 86 7.04 -14.68 -8.07
CA VAL A 86 5.89 -14.07 -7.39
C VAL A 86 5.74 -12.65 -7.88
N ASP A 87 4.63 -12.35 -8.53
CA ASP A 87 4.30 -11.04 -9.07
C ASP A 87 3.92 -10.05 -7.94
N ASP A 88 4.24 -8.77 -8.10
CA ASP A 88 3.83 -7.72 -7.14
C ASP A 88 2.31 -7.62 -7.04
N ASN A 89 1.61 -7.90 -8.14
CA ASN A 89 0.17 -7.99 -8.20
C ASN A 89 -0.43 -9.13 -7.34
N ILE A 90 0.38 -10.07 -6.88
CA ILE A 90 -0.04 -11.13 -5.94
C ILE A 90 0.52 -10.86 -4.54
N SER A 91 1.81 -10.54 -4.44
CA SER A 91 2.48 -10.37 -3.16
C SER A 91 1.95 -9.17 -2.36
N VAL A 92 1.69 -8.04 -3.00
CA VAL A 92 1.18 -6.83 -2.33
C VAL A 92 -0.24 -7.01 -1.79
N PRO A 93 -1.22 -7.54 -2.57
CA PRO A 93 -2.54 -7.83 -2.01
C PRO A 93 -2.49 -8.84 -0.86
N LEU A 94 -1.72 -9.92 -0.98
CA LEU A 94 -1.61 -10.93 0.08
C LEU A 94 -1.00 -10.36 1.36
N ALA A 95 0.09 -9.60 1.24
CA ALA A 95 0.70 -8.93 2.38
C ALA A 95 -0.27 -7.92 3.02
N SER A 96 -0.96 -7.12 2.20
CA SER A 96 -1.95 -6.16 2.68
C SER A 96 -3.09 -6.85 3.44
N MET A 97 -3.62 -7.96 2.90
CA MET A 97 -4.67 -8.74 3.52
C MET A 97 -4.23 -9.37 4.83
N LEU A 98 -3.03 -9.95 4.87
CA LEU A 98 -2.47 -10.55 6.09
C LEU A 98 -2.28 -9.50 7.17
N ILE A 99 -1.64 -8.37 6.87
CA ILE A 99 -1.42 -7.34 7.86
C ILE A 99 -2.73 -6.70 8.30
N ALA A 100 -3.67 -6.46 7.39
CA ALA A 100 -4.98 -5.96 7.75
C ALA A 100 -5.74 -6.94 8.65
N SER A 101 -5.72 -8.24 8.36
CA SER A 101 -6.39 -9.22 9.23
C SER A 101 -5.75 -9.31 10.62
N LEU A 102 -4.43 -9.17 10.72
CA LEU A 102 -3.75 -9.08 12.02
C LEU A 102 -4.07 -7.77 12.76
N CYS A 103 -4.21 -6.65 12.06
CA CYS A 103 -4.47 -5.35 12.67
C CYS A 103 -5.95 -5.15 13.09
N PHE A 104 -6.89 -5.72 12.33
CA PHE A 104 -8.33 -5.52 12.52
C PHE A 104 -9.06 -6.76 13.04
N GLY A 105 -8.48 -7.96 12.95
CA GLY A 105 -9.12 -9.22 13.33
C GLY A 105 -8.93 -9.63 14.80
N PHE A 106 -8.09 -8.94 15.55
CA PHE A 106 -7.88 -9.19 16.98
C PHE A 106 -8.45 -8.06 17.84
N TYR A 107 -9.74 -7.77 17.75
CA TYR A 107 -10.49 -6.94 18.71
C TYR A 107 -11.97 -7.36 18.70
#